data_AF-A0A9E6E3J7-F1
#
_entry.id   AF-A0A9E6E3J7-F1
#
_cell.length_a   1.000
_cell.length_b   1.000
_cell.length_c   1.000
_cell.angle_alpha   90.00
_cell.angle_beta   90.00
_cell.angle_gamma   90.00
#
_symmetry.space_group_name_H-M   'P 1'
#
loop_
_entity.id
_entity.type
_entity.pdbx_description
1 polymer ?
#
loop_
_entity_poly.entity_id
_entity_poly.type
_entity_poly.pdbx_seq_one_letter_code
_entity_poly.pdbx_strand_id
1 'polypeptide(L)'
;MYKNDAIASLKQYNKLDEVDVEPGDVLIFKVFPGWAFGKIELGITWGQKLLHKKSADEKFGIKLRGSSSSEHAAIGLENDTVAEACAAVHEVHDIENNPAIVFKCKNKELAKGAVAVSKALCRIEVDTRPKGRTIQNGYYDMDGAKKSLFKEREFKSTTNQFIEEIVDFVYGTSDTIPNMFCSQLAVAAYEGASVAMYGKTCFGSDPRGVTPKYLEHLLNTNGNFYLAGKLKIPPLILHTHKVIKKYEHAKKWKQSAASQELIGVLEAAWSMQAEDRGIGYGLLLDIYETYFGLNVKPEYRDDMLELSDEFLDKCPAMKALRMKPKRSGRLYKMVFREIAPLEYFL
;
A
#
# COMPACT_ATOMS: atom_id res chain seq x y z
N MET A 1 -8.49 -22.85 -3.15
CA MET A 1 -8.48 -22.31 -1.77
C MET A 1 -7.08 -22.38 -1.21
N TYR A 2 -6.42 -21.24 -1.04
CA TYR A 2 -5.16 -21.16 -0.29
C TYR A 2 -5.43 -21.59 1.15
N LYS A 3 -4.69 -22.59 1.67
CA LYS A 3 -4.70 -22.90 3.11
C LYS A 3 -4.37 -21.60 3.85
N ASN A 4 -5.10 -21.32 4.94
CA ASN A 4 -5.14 -20.10 5.77
C ASN A 4 -3.79 -19.61 6.35
N ASP A 5 -2.75 -19.51 5.54
CA ASP A 5 -1.45 -18.97 5.87
C ASP A 5 -1.32 -17.55 5.34
N ALA A 6 -0.71 -16.67 6.13
CA ALA A 6 -0.44 -15.29 5.73
C ALA A 6 0.40 -15.21 4.45
N ILE A 7 0.17 -14.18 3.64
CA ILE A 7 0.97 -13.91 2.45
C ILE A 7 2.28 -13.25 2.90
N ALA A 8 3.34 -14.05 2.96
CA ALA A 8 4.62 -13.66 3.55
C ALA A 8 5.79 -13.60 2.55
N SER A 9 5.56 -13.99 1.29
CA SER A 9 6.59 -13.99 0.26
C SER A 9 6.05 -13.58 -1.10
N LEU A 10 6.92 -12.99 -1.92
CA LEU A 10 6.61 -12.64 -3.31
C LEU A 10 6.11 -13.85 -4.12
N LYS A 11 6.63 -15.05 -3.82
CA LYS A 11 6.20 -16.30 -4.47
C LYS A 11 4.75 -16.65 -4.15
N GLN A 12 4.29 -16.41 -2.92
CA GLN A 12 2.87 -16.60 -2.56
C GLN A 12 2.02 -15.52 -3.20
N TYR A 13 2.45 -14.26 -3.09
CA TYR A 13 1.78 -13.11 -3.68
C TYR A 13 1.53 -13.28 -5.18
N ASN A 14 2.56 -13.67 -5.94
CA ASN A 14 2.45 -13.85 -7.39
C ASN A 14 1.49 -14.96 -7.85
N LYS A 15 1.05 -15.85 -6.95
CA LYS A 15 0.05 -16.88 -7.27
C LYS A 15 -1.39 -16.40 -7.06
N LEU A 16 -1.57 -15.29 -6.36
CA LEU A 16 -2.90 -14.71 -6.17
C LEU A 16 -3.42 -14.16 -7.48
N ASP A 17 -4.72 -14.33 -7.69
CA ASP A 17 -5.43 -13.72 -8.80
C ASP A 17 -5.50 -12.21 -8.59
N GLU A 18 -5.41 -11.47 -9.70
CA GLU A 18 -5.60 -10.02 -9.70
C GLU A 18 -7.08 -9.72 -9.52
N VAL A 19 -7.38 -8.73 -8.68
CA VAL A 19 -8.75 -8.31 -8.40
C VAL A 19 -8.86 -6.80 -8.44
N ASP A 20 -10.02 -6.33 -8.92
CA ASP A 20 -10.40 -4.94 -8.79
C ASP A 20 -10.84 -4.66 -7.35
N VAL A 21 -10.47 -3.47 -6.87
CA VAL A 21 -10.82 -2.97 -5.55
C VAL A 21 -12.27 -2.48 -5.59
N GLU A 22 -13.05 -2.89 -4.58
CA GLU A 22 -14.40 -2.40 -4.35
C GLU A 22 -14.46 -1.53 -3.09
N PRO A 23 -15.46 -0.63 -2.99
CA PRO A 23 -15.72 0.11 -1.76
C PRO A 23 -15.86 -0.82 -0.54
N GLY A 24 -15.07 -0.54 0.49
CA GLY A 24 -15.00 -1.29 1.75
C GLY A 24 -13.94 -2.38 1.77
N ASP A 25 -13.28 -2.68 0.64
CA ASP A 25 -12.18 -3.65 0.65
C ASP A 25 -11.04 -3.17 1.52
N VAL A 26 -10.42 -4.08 2.27
CA VAL A 26 -9.22 -3.76 3.06
C VAL A 26 -7.99 -4.19 2.29
N LEU A 27 -7.15 -3.22 1.97
CA LEU A 27 -5.86 -3.44 1.32
C LEU A 27 -4.79 -3.55 2.39
N ILE A 28 -3.98 -4.61 2.33
CA ILE A 28 -2.76 -4.74 3.12
C ILE A 28 -1.59 -4.71 2.16
N PHE A 29 -0.84 -3.61 2.20
CA PHE A 29 0.37 -3.46 1.41
C PHE A 29 1.47 -4.38 1.96
N LYS A 30 2.48 -4.67 1.14
CA LYS A 30 3.46 -5.72 1.40
C LYS A 30 4.86 -5.30 0.96
N VAL A 31 5.81 -5.42 1.88
CA VAL A 31 7.24 -5.40 1.56
C VAL A 31 7.71 -6.82 1.23
N PHE A 32 8.16 -7.02 -0.01
CA PHE A 32 8.84 -8.25 -0.40
C PHE A 32 10.29 -7.98 -0.78
N PRO A 33 11.23 -8.91 -0.46
CA PRO A 33 12.58 -8.85 -1.00
C PRO A 33 12.56 -8.80 -2.54
N GLY A 34 13.24 -7.81 -3.13
CA GLY A 34 13.17 -7.56 -4.56
C GLY A 34 11.87 -6.85 -4.97
N TRP A 35 11.39 -5.92 -4.17
CA TRP A 35 10.40 -4.93 -4.57
C TRP A 35 10.89 -3.55 -4.18
N ALA A 36 10.35 -2.50 -4.80
CA ALA A 36 10.63 -1.14 -4.40
C ALA A 36 9.96 -0.92 -3.04
N PHE A 37 10.73 -0.45 -2.07
CA PHE A 37 10.22 -0.06 -0.76
C PHE A 37 11.20 0.93 -0.13
N GLY A 38 10.68 1.88 0.62
CA GLY A 38 11.47 2.86 1.35
C GLY A 38 12.01 2.32 2.69
N LYS A 39 12.71 3.21 3.41
CA LYS A 39 13.30 2.90 4.73
C LYS A 39 12.24 2.77 5.81
N ILE A 40 11.13 3.48 5.70
CA ILE A 40 10.06 3.51 6.71
C ILE A 40 9.34 2.16 6.72
N GLU A 41 8.96 1.67 5.56
CA GLU A 41 8.29 0.39 5.32
C GLU A 41 9.16 -0.75 5.86
N LEU A 42 10.46 -0.73 5.55
CA LEU A 42 11.42 -1.68 6.12
C LEU A 42 11.46 -1.60 7.66
N GLY A 43 11.49 -0.40 8.22
CA GLY A 43 11.46 -0.19 9.68
C GLY A 43 10.19 -0.79 10.32
N ILE A 44 9.03 -0.64 9.69
CA ILE A 44 7.75 -1.19 10.16
C ILE A 44 7.77 -2.72 10.14
N THR A 45 8.23 -3.32 9.04
CA THR A 45 8.30 -4.79 8.93
C THR A 45 9.25 -5.40 9.95
N TRP A 46 10.40 -4.76 10.20
CA TRP A 46 11.35 -5.16 11.25
C TRP A 46 10.78 -4.97 12.65
N GLY A 47 10.13 -3.84 12.93
CA GLY A 47 9.48 -3.57 14.21
C GLY A 47 8.44 -4.63 14.57
N GLN A 48 7.57 -5.01 13.62
CA GLN A 48 6.57 -6.06 13.82
C GLN A 48 7.14 -7.49 13.89
N LYS A 49 8.36 -7.69 13.41
CA LYS A 49 9.07 -8.96 13.55
C LYS A 49 9.72 -9.09 14.94
N LEU A 50 10.30 -8.00 15.46
CA LEU A 50 11.12 -8.02 16.66
C LEU A 50 10.37 -7.63 17.95
N LEU A 51 9.47 -6.66 17.87
CA LEU A 51 8.91 -5.96 19.04
C LEU A 51 7.43 -6.29 19.28
N HIS A 52 6.90 -7.28 18.55
CA HIS A 52 5.50 -7.66 18.59
C HIS A 52 5.10 -8.26 19.93
N LYS A 53 4.24 -7.55 20.67
CA LYS A 53 3.57 -8.11 21.86
C LYS A 53 2.56 -9.18 21.43
N LYS A 54 2.64 -10.36 22.08
CA LYS A 54 1.76 -11.49 21.81
C LYS A 54 0.29 -11.14 22.07
N SER A 55 -0.59 -11.43 21.11
CA SER A 55 -2.05 -11.38 21.30
C SER A 55 -2.53 -12.47 22.27
N ALA A 56 -3.80 -12.40 22.67
CA ALA A 56 -4.44 -13.49 23.41
C ALA A 56 -4.30 -14.83 22.65
N ASP A 57 -4.58 -14.83 21.34
CA ASP A 57 -4.43 -16.02 20.48
C ASP A 57 -3.01 -16.63 20.58
N GLU A 58 -1.98 -15.79 20.50
CA GLU A 58 -0.59 -16.24 20.62
C GLU A 58 -0.22 -16.74 22.01
N LYS A 59 -0.81 -16.16 23.07
CA LYS A 59 -0.65 -16.66 24.44
C LYS A 59 -1.31 -18.04 24.60
N PHE A 60 -2.39 -18.31 23.88
CA PHE A 60 -3.04 -19.63 23.81
C PHE A 60 -2.39 -20.60 22.80
N GLY A 61 -1.23 -20.25 22.24
CA GLY A 61 -0.47 -21.11 21.32
C GLY A 61 -0.98 -21.09 19.87
N ILE A 62 -1.91 -20.21 19.53
CA ILE A 62 -2.38 -20.02 18.17
C ILE A 62 -1.36 -19.20 17.39
N LYS A 63 -0.89 -19.74 16.26
CA LYS A 63 -0.01 -19.01 15.35
C LYS A 63 -0.80 -17.90 14.65
N LEU A 64 -0.28 -16.67 14.67
CA LEU A 64 -0.87 -15.58 13.90
C LEU A 64 -0.89 -15.89 12.41
N ARG A 65 -2.02 -15.56 11.79
CA ARG A 65 -2.25 -15.60 10.35
C ARG A 65 -2.00 -14.24 9.71
N GLY A 66 -1.00 -13.52 10.22
CA GLY A 66 -0.54 -12.25 9.68
C GLY A 66 0.97 -12.29 9.46
N SER A 67 1.45 -11.60 8.44
CA SER A 67 2.86 -11.55 8.07
C SER A 67 3.54 -10.27 8.56
N SER A 68 4.79 -10.37 8.99
CA SER A 68 5.62 -9.19 9.25
C SER A 68 5.97 -8.41 7.97
N SER A 69 5.68 -8.95 6.79
CA SER A 69 5.81 -8.23 5.51
C SER A 69 4.71 -7.20 5.29
N SER A 70 3.64 -7.19 6.09
CA SER A 70 2.57 -6.19 6.04
C SER A 70 3.07 -4.90 6.69
N GLU A 71 3.13 -3.79 5.96
CA GLU A 71 3.69 -2.51 6.41
C GLU A 71 2.65 -1.41 6.67
N HIS A 72 1.48 -1.53 6.06
CA HIS A 72 0.52 -0.46 5.85
C HIS A 72 -0.82 -1.07 5.47
N ALA A 73 -1.88 -0.30 5.70
CA ALA A 73 -3.22 -0.73 5.41
C ALA A 73 -4.09 0.45 5.03
N ALA A 74 -5.00 0.22 4.09
CA ALA A 74 -5.95 1.19 3.61
C ALA A 74 -7.32 0.51 3.38
N ILE A 75 -8.35 1.33 3.20
CA ILE A 75 -9.70 0.85 2.87
C ILE A 75 -10.17 1.48 1.56
N GLY A 76 -10.64 0.66 0.62
CA GLY A 76 -11.20 1.11 -0.65
C GLY A 76 -12.41 2.03 -0.42
N LEU A 77 -12.39 3.21 -1.02
CA LEU A 77 -13.56 4.10 -1.06
C LEU A 77 -14.31 3.98 -2.37
N GLU A 78 -13.56 3.92 -3.47
CA GLU A 78 -14.02 3.75 -4.85
C GLU A 78 -13.11 2.74 -5.56
N ASN A 79 -13.27 2.54 -6.86
CA ASN A 79 -12.53 1.49 -7.59
C ASN A 79 -11.02 1.78 -7.69
N ASP A 80 -10.66 3.05 -7.67
CA ASP A 80 -9.31 3.58 -7.89
C ASP A 80 -8.79 4.37 -6.68
N THR A 81 -9.60 4.56 -5.62
CA THR A 81 -9.22 5.35 -4.45
C THR A 81 -9.37 4.60 -3.13
N VAL A 82 -8.49 4.94 -2.19
CA VAL A 82 -8.45 4.42 -0.82
C VAL A 82 -8.43 5.55 0.20
N ALA A 83 -8.99 5.26 1.37
CA ALA A 83 -8.82 6.05 2.58
C ALA A 83 -7.72 5.43 3.45
N GLU A 84 -6.85 6.28 3.96
CA GLU A 84 -5.81 5.88 4.88
C GLU A 84 -5.42 7.02 5.83
N ALA A 85 -4.87 6.63 6.97
CA ALA A 85 -4.13 7.56 7.81
C ALA A 85 -2.69 7.54 7.32
N CYS A 86 -2.23 8.63 6.72
CA CYS A 86 -0.87 8.80 6.20
C CYS A 86 -0.37 10.24 6.41
N ALA A 87 0.92 10.46 6.18
CA ALA A 87 1.55 11.78 6.14
C ALA A 87 1.14 12.73 7.29
N ALA A 88 0.42 13.82 6.97
CA ALA A 88 0.00 14.84 7.93
C ALA A 88 -1.39 14.56 8.52
N VAL A 89 -2.35 14.09 7.72
CA VAL A 89 -3.75 13.91 8.12
C VAL A 89 -4.34 12.64 7.53
N HIS A 90 -5.52 12.22 7.99
CA HIS A 90 -6.29 11.21 7.26
C HIS A 90 -6.82 11.79 5.95
N GLU A 91 -6.64 11.07 4.85
CA GLU A 91 -6.92 11.59 3.51
C GLU A 91 -7.28 10.45 2.55
N VAL A 92 -7.61 10.85 1.31
CA VAL A 92 -8.01 9.96 0.23
C VAL A 92 -6.96 10.04 -0.86
N HIS A 93 -6.59 8.88 -1.38
CA HIS A 93 -5.57 8.76 -2.40
C HIS A 93 -5.95 7.77 -3.46
N ASP A 94 -5.38 7.96 -4.64
CA ASP A 94 -5.37 6.93 -5.66
C ASP A 94 -4.60 5.70 -5.17
N ILE A 95 -5.05 4.53 -5.58
CA ILE A 95 -4.42 3.27 -5.22
C ILE A 95 -3.01 3.21 -5.83
N GLU A 96 -2.03 2.98 -4.97
CA GLU A 96 -0.63 2.93 -5.36
C GLU A 96 -0.26 1.68 -6.18
N ASN A 97 0.77 1.80 -7.02
CA ASN A 97 1.35 0.68 -7.77
C ASN A 97 2.25 -0.25 -6.92
N ASN A 98 1.89 -0.42 -5.65
CA ASN A 98 2.63 -1.20 -4.66
C ASN A 98 1.96 -2.55 -4.41
N PRO A 99 2.72 -3.59 -4.01
CA PRO A 99 2.14 -4.90 -3.76
C PRO A 99 1.16 -4.87 -2.60
N ALA A 100 -0.13 -4.97 -2.90
CA ALA A 100 -1.19 -5.12 -1.90
C ALA A 100 -1.96 -6.42 -2.07
N ILE A 101 -2.33 -7.03 -0.95
CA ILE A 101 -3.33 -8.10 -0.91
C ILE A 101 -4.69 -7.50 -0.52
N VAL A 102 -5.76 -8.01 -1.12
CA VAL A 102 -7.10 -7.42 -0.99
C VAL A 102 -8.01 -8.37 -0.23
N PHE A 103 -8.61 -7.88 0.86
CA PHE A 103 -9.63 -8.58 1.63
C PHE A 103 -11.00 -7.96 1.39
N LYS A 104 -11.97 -8.81 1.02
CA LYS A 104 -13.36 -8.40 0.81
C LYS A 104 -14.21 -8.78 2.02
N CYS A 105 -15.11 -7.87 2.41
CA CYS A 105 -16.13 -8.17 3.42
C CYS A 105 -17.33 -8.88 2.75
N LYS A 106 -17.73 -10.02 3.31
CA LYS A 106 -18.91 -10.78 2.87
C LYS A 106 -20.21 -10.06 3.19
N ASN A 107 -20.22 -9.28 4.27
CA ASN A 107 -21.38 -8.47 4.65
C ASN A 107 -21.29 -7.10 3.96
N LYS A 108 -22.04 -6.95 2.87
CA LYS A 108 -22.04 -5.71 2.06
C LYS A 108 -22.58 -4.49 2.80
N GLU A 109 -23.50 -4.66 3.74
CA GLU A 109 -24.01 -3.55 4.55
C GLU A 109 -22.96 -3.07 5.57
N LEU A 110 -22.23 -4.01 6.18
CA LEU A 110 -21.09 -3.66 7.04
C LEU A 110 -19.98 -2.95 6.25
N ALA A 111 -19.69 -3.40 5.03
CA ALA A 111 -18.73 -2.75 4.15
C ALA A 111 -19.15 -1.30 3.82
N LYS A 112 -20.42 -1.08 3.45
CA LYS A 112 -20.97 0.27 3.22
C LYS A 112 -20.87 1.16 4.45
N GLY A 113 -21.19 0.62 5.63
CA GLY A 113 -21.03 1.35 6.89
C GLY A 113 -19.58 1.74 7.15
N ALA A 114 -18.64 0.82 6.93
CA ALA A 114 -17.21 1.09 7.08
C ALA A 114 -16.75 2.19 6.10
N VAL A 115 -17.20 2.16 4.85
CA VAL A 115 -16.93 3.23 3.86
C VAL A 115 -17.45 4.58 4.36
N ALA A 116 -18.67 4.65 4.90
CA ALA A 116 -19.22 5.90 5.43
C ALA A 116 -18.38 6.46 6.60
N VAL A 117 -17.95 5.59 7.51
CA VAL A 117 -17.05 5.97 8.61
C VAL A 117 -15.72 6.47 8.08
N SER A 118 -15.11 5.77 7.11
CA SER A 118 -13.84 6.17 6.50
C SER A 118 -13.94 7.51 5.77
N LYS A 119 -15.01 7.73 5.00
CA LYS A 119 -15.27 9.02 4.34
C LYS A 119 -15.30 10.15 5.37
N ALA A 120 -16.05 9.99 6.46
CA ALA A 120 -16.09 10.98 7.54
C ALA A 120 -14.70 11.22 8.15
N LEU A 121 -13.97 10.15 8.50
CA LEU A 121 -12.63 10.24 9.11
C LEU A 121 -11.60 10.90 8.19
N CYS A 122 -11.78 10.85 6.87
CA CYS A 122 -10.98 11.56 5.87
C CYS A 122 -11.55 12.93 5.49
N ARG A 123 -12.49 13.47 6.28
CA ARG A 123 -13.12 14.80 6.08
C ARG A 123 -13.93 14.93 4.77
N ILE A 124 -14.33 13.81 4.19
CA ILE A 124 -15.31 13.81 3.11
C ILE A 124 -16.70 13.99 3.73
N GLU A 125 -17.51 14.82 3.09
CA GLU A 125 -18.88 15.06 3.52
C GLU A 125 -19.72 13.77 3.43
N VAL A 126 -20.46 13.49 4.50
CA VAL A 126 -21.38 12.36 4.60
C VAL A 126 -22.73 12.83 5.14
N ASP A 127 -23.81 12.17 4.71
CA ASP A 127 -25.18 12.58 5.06
C ASP A 127 -25.49 12.49 6.57
N THR A 128 -24.70 11.71 7.31
CA THR A 128 -24.86 11.52 8.76
C THR A 128 -24.39 12.71 9.59
N ARG A 129 -23.76 13.72 8.98
CA ARG A 129 -23.14 14.86 9.70
C ARG A 129 -23.68 16.21 9.20
N PRO A 130 -23.95 17.17 10.11
CA PRO A 130 -24.30 18.53 9.72
C PRO A 130 -23.17 19.22 8.94
N LYS A 131 -23.54 19.93 7.86
CA LYS A 131 -22.61 20.63 6.96
C LYS A 131 -22.00 21.88 7.60
N GLY A 132 -20.83 22.30 7.11
CA GLY A 132 -20.22 23.60 7.44
C GLY A 132 -19.55 23.70 8.82
N ARG A 133 -19.24 22.56 9.46
CA ARG A 133 -18.55 22.52 10.76
C ARG A 133 -17.04 22.44 10.61
N THR A 134 -16.32 23.20 11.43
CA THR A 134 -14.84 23.16 11.51
C THR A 134 -14.39 21.88 12.18
N ILE A 135 -13.67 21.03 11.44
CA ILE A 135 -13.12 19.77 11.96
C ILE A 135 -11.76 20.02 12.60
N GLN A 136 -11.50 19.41 13.75
CA GLN A 136 -10.21 19.43 14.44
C GLN A 136 -9.52 18.05 14.43
N ASN A 137 -8.20 18.05 14.60
CA ASN A 137 -7.35 16.84 14.69
C ASN A 137 -7.42 15.96 13.44
N GLY A 138 -7.27 14.63 13.58
CA GLY A 138 -7.16 13.66 12.48
C GLY A 138 -5.80 13.67 11.82
N TYR A 139 -4.74 13.78 12.62
CA TYR A 139 -3.34 13.71 12.18
C TYR A 139 -2.81 12.29 12.26
N TYR A 140 -1.72 12.02 11.51
CA TYR A 140 -1.02 10.74 11.61
C TYR A 140 -0.35 10.56 12.99
N ASP A 141 -0.73 9.51 13.72
CA ASP A 141 -0.21 9.20 15.06
C ASP A 141 1.04 8.32 15.01
N MET A 142 2.18 8.93 14.70
CA MET A 142 3.45 8.18 14.63
C MET A 142 3.83 7.55 15.98
N ASP A 143 3.64 8.28 17.07
CA ASP A 143 3.95 7.77 18.41
C ASP A 143 3.00 6.63 18.80
N GLY A 144 1.73 6.71 18.42
CA GLY A 144 0.77 5.63 18.49
C GLY A 144 1.22 4.41 17.71
N ALA A 145 1.72 4.58 16.48
CA ALA A 145 2.23 3.49 15.65
C ALA A 145 3.39 2.76 16.34
N LYS A 146 4.37 3.48 16.88
CA LYS A 146 5.47 2.90 17.70
C LYS A 146 4.93 2.18 18.94
N LYS A 147 4.06 2.84 19.72
CA LYS A 147 3.51 2.29 20.97
C LYS A 147 2.66 1.05 20.70
N SER A 148 1.99 0.96 19.55
CA SER A 148 1.12 -0.16 19.20
C SER A 148 1.84 -1.51 19.20
N LEU A 149 3.13 -1.54 18.86
CA LEU A 149 3.96 -2.75 18.89
C LEU A 149 3.98 -3.39 20.29
N PHE A 150 3.89 -2.55 21.33
CA PHE A 150 3.97 -2.95 22.74
C PHE A 150 2.62 -2.91 23.46
N LYS A 151 1.56 -2.45 22.80
CA LYS A 151 0.22 -2.38 23.41
C LYS A 151 -0.45 -3.75 23.43
N GLU A 152 -1.33 -3.92 24.42
CA GLU A 152 -2.26 -5.05 24.44
C GLU A 152 -3.35 -4.83 23.41
N ARG A 153 -3.81 -5.92 22.81
CA ARG A 153 -4.79 -5.92 21.72
C ARG A 153 -6.19 -6.29 22.20
N GLU A 154 -6.30 -6.62 23.48
CA GLU A 154 -7.54 -6.99 24.13
C GLU A 154 -8.49 -5.79 24.17
N PHE A 155 -9.76 -6.06 23.92
CA PHE A 155 -10.81 -5.08 24.00
C PHE A 155 -11.06 -4.69 25.47
N LYS A 156 -10.94 -3.41 25.80
CA LYS A 156 -11.10 -2.86 27.17
C LYS A 156 -12.20 -1.79 27.20
N SER A 157 -12.58 -1.35 28.39
CA SER A 157 -13.54 -0.22 28.53
C SER A 157 -13.09 1.04 27.80
N THR A 158 -11.79 1.32 27.80
CA THR A 158 -11.20 2.44 27.04
C THR A 158 -11.20 2.23 25.53
N THR A 159 -11.49 1.01 25.05
CA THR A 159 -11.71 0.72 23.63
C THR A 159 -13.12 1.12 23.23
N ASN A 160 -14.14 0.86 24.06
CA ASN A 160 -15.50 1.34 23.82
C ASN A 160 -15.53 2.85 23.69
N GLN A 161 -14.89 3.56 24.63
CA GLN A 161 -14.82 5.03 24.57
C GLN A 161 -14.19 5.52 23.26
N PHE A 162 -13.11 4.89 22.79
CA PHE A 162 -12.48 5.27 21.53
C PHE A 162 -13.40 5.03 20.31
N ILE A 163 -14.15 3.92 20.31
CA ILE A 163 -15.12 3.64 19.25
C ILE A 163 -16.31 4.59 19.33
N GLU A 164 -16.80 4.91 20.53
CA GLU A 164 -17.83 5.90 20.78
C GLU A 164 -17.40 7.28 20.28
N GLU A 165 -16.16 7.72 20.54
CA GLU A 165 -15.61 8.97 20.00
C GLU A 165 -15.63 9.02 18.46
N ILE A 166 -15.36 7.89 17.80
CA ILE A 166 -15.44 7.77 16.34
C ILE A 166 -16.90 7.87 15.87
N VAL A 167 -17.79 7.12 16.51
CA VAL A 167 -19.23 7.13 16.19
C VAL A 167 -19.80 8.54 16.40
N ASP A 168 -19.49 9.17 17.52
CA ASP A 168 -19.88 10.54 17.85
C ASP A 168 -19.43 11.53 16.78
N PHE A 169 -18.20 11.39 16.28
CA PHE A 169 -17.72 12.21 15.19
C PHE A 169 -18.50 11.95 13.87
N VAL A 170 -18.68 10.68 13.50
CA VAL A 170 -19.36 10.27 12.25
C VAL A 170 -20.82 10.72 12.20
N TYR A 171 -21.50 10.69 13.35
CA TYR A 171 -22.91 11.10 13.50
C TYR A 171 -23.08 12.54 13.99
N GLY A 172 -21.99 13.32 14.04
CA GLY A 172 -22.03 14.77 14.23
C GLY A 172 -22.31 15.27 15.66
N THR A 173 -22.10 14.46 16.68
CA THR A 173 -22.08 14.90 18.09
C THR A 173 -20.69 15.41 18.52
N SER A 174 -19.65 15.08 17.75
CA SER A 174 -18.28 15.60 17.91
C SER A 174 -17.76 16.22 16.61
N ASP A 175 -16.87 17.21 16.73
CA ASP A 175 -16.11 17.82 15.62
C ASP A 175 -14.62 17.42 15.64
N THR A 176 -14.26 16.45 16.47
CA THR A 176 -12.88 15.99 16.64
C THR A 176 -12.67 14.64 15.97
N ILE A 177 -11.70 14.55 15.07
CA ILE A 177 -11.21 13.28 14.53
C ILE A 177 -10.08 12.77 15.44
N PRO A 178 -10.14 11.54 15.99
CA PRO A 178 -9.01 10.98 16.71
C PRO A 178 -7.79 10.86 15.79
N ASN A 179 -6.58 11.13 16.29
CA ASN A 179 -5.36 10.84 15.53
C ASN A 179 -5.20 9.33 15.36
N MET A 180 -4.83 8.88 14.16
CA MET A 180 -4.68 7.47 13.86
C MET A 180 -3.42 7.17 13.07
N PHE A 181 -2.98 5.91 13.07
CA PHE A 181 -2.04 5.38 12.08
C PHE A 181 -2.75 4.41 11.12
N CYS A 182 -2.09 4.04 10.03
CA CYS A 182 -2.70 3.39 8.87
C CYS A 182 -3.69 2.25 9.19
N SER A 183 -3.24 1.19 9.86
CA SER A 183 -4.12 0.05 10.19
C SER A 183 -5.17 0.35 11.25
N GLN A 184 -4.99 1.39 12.08
CA GLN A 184 -6.04 1.81 13.01
C GLN A 184 -7.26 2.32 12.27
N LEU A 185 -7.09 3.07 11.17
CA LEU A 185 -8.22 3.63 10.42
C LEU A 185 -9.14 2.52 9.88
N ALA A 186 -8.57 1.51 9.24
CA ALA A 186 -9.35 0.39 8.70
C ALA A 186 -10.09 -0.40 9.81
N VAL A 187 -9.43 -0.63 10.97
CA VAL A 187 -10.07 -1.31 12.10
C VAL A 187 -11.16 -0.45 12.72
N ALA A 188 -10.88 0.83 12.96
CA ALA A 188 -11.81 1.81 13.51
C ALA A 188 -13.07 1.95 12.66
N ALA A 189 -12.91 1.97 11.32
CA ALA A 189 -14.03 2.05 10.40
C ALA A 189 -14.98 0.86 10.54
N TYR A 190 -14.44 -0.36 10.56
CA TYR A 190 -15.24 -1.58 10.69
C TYR A 190 -15.81 -1.80 12.10
N GLU A 191 -15.06 -1.46 13.15
CA GLU A 191 -15.57 -1.49 14.53
C GLU A 191 -16.68 -0.46 14.73
N GLY A 192 -16.47 0.79 14.32
CA GLY A 192 -17.46 1.88 14.43
C GLY A 192 -18.73 1.58 13.64
N ALA A 193 -18.60 1.07 12.41
CA ALA A 193 -19.73 0.65 11.60
C ALA A 193 -20.51 -0.50 12.25
N SER A 194 -19.82 -1.53 12.74
CA SER A 194 -20.47 -2.68 13.39
C SER A 194 -21.19 -2.28 14.68
N VAL A 195 -20.57 -1.43 15.50
CA VAL A 195 -21.19 -0.94 16.74
C VAL A 195 -22.43 -0.10 16.42
N ALA A 196 -22.34 0.82 15.46
CA ALA A 196 -23.48 1.66 15.09
C ALA A 196 -24.65 0.85 14.49
N MET A 197 -24.36 -0.16 13.66
CA MET A 197 -25.39 -0.93 12.96
C MET A 197 -25.97 -2.09 13.80
N TYR A 198 -25.13 -2.74 14.60
CA TYR A 198 -25.47 -4.02 15.23
C TYR A 198 -25.31 -4.03 16.74
N GLY A 199 -24.82 -2.94 17.35
CA GLY A 199 -24.57 -2.86 18.80
C GLY A 199 -23.48 -3.82 19.29
N LYS A 200 -22.59 -4.28 18.40
CA LYS A 200 -21.52 -5.23 18.72
C LYS A 200 -20.25 -4.97 17.91
N THR A 201 -19.12 -5.47 18.41
CA THR A 201 -17.81 -5.33 17.77
C THR A 201 -17.68 -6.18 16.50
N CYS A 202 -16.85 -5.72 15.56
CA CYS A 202 -16.53 -6.43 14.32
C CYS A 202 -15.38 -7.43 14.54
N PHE A 203 -14.24 -6.95 15.02
CA PHE A 203 -13.03 -7.75 15.28
C PHE A 203 -12.84 -8.04 16.77
N GLY A 204 -13.44 -7.24 17.66
CA GLY A 204 -13.28 -7.39 19.10
C GLY A 204 -11.85 -7.11 19.56
N SER A 205 -11.16 -6.17 18.90
CA SER A 205 -9.79 -5.77 19.22
C SER A 205 -9.72 -4.26 19.45
N ASP A 206 -8.81 -3.81 20.32
CA ASP A 206 -8.54 -2.37 20.45
C ASP A 206 -7.84 -1.86 19.19
N PRO A 207 -8.49 -0.99 18.36
CA PRO A 207 -7.88 -0.50 17.14
C PRO A 207 -6.48 0.05 17.39
N ARG A 208 -6.25 0.68 18.55
CA ARG A 208 -5.00 1.36 18.88
C ARG A 208 -3.80 0.44 19.06
N GLY A 209 -4.03 -0.86 19.24
CA GLY A 209 -3.00 -1.90 19.32
C GLY A 209 -2.87 -2.76 18.05
N VAL A 210 -3.69 -2.50 17.03
CA VAL A 210 -3.69 -3.30 15.79
C VAL A 210 -2.64 -2.78 14.81
N THR A 211 -1.55 -3.51 14.68
CA THR A 211 -0.54 -3.30 13.63
C THR A 211 -1.00 -3.88 12.28
N PRO A 212 -0.40 -3.53 11.13
CA PRO A 212 -0.77 -4.11 9.83
C PRO A 212 -0.70 -5.65 9.80
N LYS A 213 0.33 -6.24 10.42
CA LYS A 213 0.43 -7.69 10.63
C LYS A 213 -0.75 -8.24 11.42
N TYR A 214 -1.18 -7.57 12.48
CA TYR A 214 -2.30 -8.05 13.30
C TYR A 214 -3.64 -7.84 12.59
N LEU A 215 -3.80 -6.76 11.82
CA LEU A 215 -4.97 -6.56 10.97
C LEU A 215 -5.11 -7.70 9.95
N GLU A 216 -4.03 -8.07 9.25
CA GLU A 216 -4.06 -9.24 8.35
C GLU A 216 -4.47 -10.52 9.10
N HIS A 217 -4.00 -10.70 10.34
CA HIS A 217 -4.45 -11.83 11.16
C HIS A 217 -5.96 -11.77 11.42
N LEU A 218 -6.50 -10.62 11.86
CA LEU A 218 -7.92 -10.42 12.12
C LEU A 218 -8.76 -10.69 10.87
N LEU A 219 -8.32 -10.22 9.70
CA LEU A 219 -9.01 -10.46 8.42
C LEU A 219 -8.97 -11.94 8.02
N ASN A 220 -7.86 -12.64 8.29
CA ASN A 220 -7.72 -14.07 7.99
C ASN A 220 -8.44 -15.01 8.98
N THR A 221 -8.87 -14.51 10.14
CA THR A 221 -9.57 -15.32 11.16
C THR A 221 -11.04 -14.92 11.34
N ASN A 222 -11.41 -13.70 10.96
CA ASN A 222 -12.78 -13.23 11.07
C ASN A 222 -13.66 -13.83 9.95
N GLY A 223 -14.79 -14.44 10.34
CA GLY A 223 -15.71 -15.11 9.42
C GLY A 223 -16.34 -14.18 8.37
N ASN A 224 -16.36 -12.87 8.59
CA ASN A 224 -16.93 -11.87 7.67
C ASN A 224 -16.00 -11.49 6.54
N PHE A 225 -14.72 -11.87 6.58
CA PHE A 225 -13.74 -11.48 5.56
C PHE A 225 -13.21 -12.69 4.80
N TYR A 226 -12.66 -12.44 3.61
CA TYR A 226 -11.89 -13.42 2.86
C TYR A 226 -10.83 -12.72 2.02
N LEU A 227 -9.68 -13.38 1.83
CA LEU A 227 -8.66 -12.95 0.89
C LEU A 227 -9.21 -13.13 -0.53
N ALA A 228 -9.45 -12.03 -1.23
CA ALA A 228 -9.98 -12.05 -2.59
C ALA A 228 -8.88 -12.21 -3.63
N GLY A 229 -7.71 -11.59 -3.41
CA GLY A 229 -6.62 -11.65 -4.37
C GLY A 229 -5.52 -10.63 -4.05
N LYS A 230 -4.87 -10.15 -5.11
CA LYS A 230 -3.89 -9.08 -5.07
C LYS A 230 -4.32 -7.92 -5.95
N LEU A 231 -3.83 -6.73 -5.63
CA LEU A 231 -3.97 -5.57 -6.49
C LEU A 231 -3.30 -5.80 -7.85
N LYS A 232 -3.91 -5.30 -8.92
CA LYS A 232 -3.32 -5.26 -10.26
C LYS A 232 -2.19 -4.24 -10.28
N ILE A 233 -1.00 -4.67 -10.68
CA ILE A 233 0.16 -3.77 -10.82
C ILE A 233 0.51 -3.65 -12.30
N PRO A 234 0.78 -2.43 -12.82
CA PRO A 234 1.20 -2.23 -14.20
C PRO A 234 2.33 -3.19 -14.61
N PRO A 235 2.15 -4.00 -15.68
CA PRO A 235 3.18 -4.87 -16.22
C PRO A 235 4.54 -4.18 -16.42
N LEU A 236 4.54 -2.89 -16.76
CA LEU A 236 5.77 -2.10 -16.92
C LEU A 236 6.65 -2.14 -15.67
N ILE A 237 6.06 -1.98 -14.49
CA ILE A 237 6.78 -1.96 -13.20
C ILE A 237 7.37 -3.34 -12.91
N LEU A 238 6.55 -4.38 -13.09
CA LEU A 238 6.94 -5.77 -12.85
C LEU A 238 8.09 -6.21 -13.77
N HIS A 239 8.00 -5.88 -15.05
CA HIS A 239 8.99 -6.25 -16.05
C HIS A 239 10.26 -5.40 -15.94
N THR A 240 10.16 -4.13 -15.56
CA THR A 240 11.32 -3.28 -15.24
C THR A 240 12.17 -3.92 -14.14
N HIS A 241 11.56 -4.32 -13.03
CA HIS A 241 12.27 -4.99 -11.94
C HIS A 241 12.95 -6.29 -12.41
N LYS A 242 12.25 -7.08 -13.24
CA LYS A 242 12.81 -8.30 -13.85
C LYS A 242 14.02 -8.01 -14.72
N VAL A 243 14.00 -6.93 -15.52
CA VAL A 243 15.15 -6.48 -16.32
C VAL A 243 16.32 -6.11 -15.41
N ILE A 244 16.08 -5.31 -14.37
CA ILE A 244 17.10 -4.90 -13.39
C ILE A 244 17.78 -6.15 -12.81
N LYS A 245 17.01 -7.07 -12.23
CA LYS A 245 17.57 -8.28 -11.61
C LYS A 245 18.27 -9.19 -12.61
N LYS A 246 17.73 -9.40 -13.81
CA LYS A 246 18.41 -10.17 -14.86
C LYS A 246 19.75 -9.55 -15.24
N TYR A 247 19.82 -8.23 -15.32
CA TYR A 247 21.06 -7.53 -15.64
C TYR A 247 22.07 -7.61 -14.50
N GLU A 248 21.64 -7.44 -13.25
CA GLU A 248 22.48 -7.58 -12.06
C GLU A 248 23.05 -8.99 -11.92
N HIS A 249 22.26 -10.04 -12.12
CA HIS A 249 22.76 -11.41 -12.08
C HIS A 249 23.72 -11.74 -13.23
N ALA A 250 23.65 -10.98 -14.33
CA ALA A 250 24.59 -11.07 -15.44
C ALA A 250 25.95 -10.38 -15.18
N LYS A 251 26.22 -9.90 -13.95
CA LYS A 251 27.50 -9.30 -13.50
C LYS A 251 28.74 -10.19 -13.68
N LYS A 252 28.57 -11.50 -13.95
CA LYS A 252 29.67 -12.42 -14.34
C LYS A 252 30.37 -12.06 -15.67
N TRP A 253 29.89 -11.05 -16.39
CA TRP A 253 30.41 -10.62 -17.68
C TRP A 253 30.71 -9.12 -17.66
N LYS A 254 31.69 -8.67 -18.45
CA LYS A 254 32.05 -7.25 -18.54
C LYS A 254 30.84 -6.41 -18.97
N GLN A 255 30.38 -5.53 -18.08
CA GLN A 255 29.31 -4.57 -18.33
C GLN A 255 29.94 -3.24 -18.75
N SER A 256 29.33 -2.54 -19.72
CA SER A 256 29.80 -1.19 -20.06
C SER A 256 29.35 -0.19 -19.00
N ALA A 257 30.15 0.84 -18.71
CA ALA A 257 29.77 1.91 -17.77
C ALA A 257 28.39 2.49 -18.12
N ALA A 258 28.18 2.78 -19.41
CA ALA A 258 26.91 3.19 -19.97
C ALA A 258 25.70 2.27 -19.69
N SER A 259 25.92 0.96 -19.51
CA SER A 259 24.84 0.04 -19.16
C SER A 259 24.58 -0.02 -17.65
N GLN A 260 25.63 0.16 -16.85
CA GLN A 260 25.51 0.20 -15.40
C GLN A 260 24.76 1.46 -14.97
N GLU A 261 25.07 2.58 -15.61
CA GLU A 261 24.42 3.86 -15.38
C GLU A 261 22.92 3.82 -15.75
N LEU A 262 22.57 3.36 -16.96
CA LEU A 262 21.17 3.21 -17.36
C LEU A 262 20.36 2.26 -16.47
N ILE A 263 21.01 1.24 -15.88
CA ILE A 263 20.37 0.39 -14.89
C ILE A 263 20.13 1.13 -13.58
N GLY A 264 21.06 1.98 -13.15
CA GLY A 264 20.86 2.86 -12.00
C GLY A 264 19.70 3.84 -12.21
N VAL A 265 19.52 4.36 -13.43
CA VAL A 265 18.36 5.21 -13.80
C VAL A 265 17.06 4.42 -13.72
N LEU A 266 17.00 3.22 -14.32
CA LEU A 266 15.82 2.35 -14.22
C LEU A 266 15.50 1.97 -12.78
N GLU A 267 16.52 1.68 -11.96
CA GLU A 267 16.35 1.34 -10.55
C GLU A 267 15.86 2.53 -9.72
N ALA A 268 16.35 3.74 -9.99
CA ALA A 268 15.88 4.96 -9.34
C ALA A 268 14.39 5.21 -9.66
N ALA A 269 14.03 5.28 -10.95
CA ALA A 269 12.64 5.50 -11.36
C ALA A 269 11.70 4.40 -10.88
N TRP A 270 12.14 3.13 -10.91
CA TRP A 270 11.37 2.03 -10.36
C TRP A 270 11.19 2.14 -8.83
N SER A 271 12.20 2.61 -8.11
CA SER A 271 12.13 2.80 -6.65
C SER A 271 11.17 3.92 -6.26
N MET A 272 10.99 4.93 -7.12
CA MET A 272 10.08 6.04 -6.87
C MET A 272 8.61 5.63 -6.77
N GLN A 273 8.22 4.44 -7.23
CA GLN A 273 6.89 3.88 -6.96
C GLN A 273 6.58 3.77 -5.46
N ALA A 274 7.63 3.66 -4.63
CA ALA A 274 7.51 3.58 -3.18
C ALA A 274 7.70 4.94 -2.47
N GLU A 275 8.23 5.96 -3.17
CA GLU A 275 8.58 7.24 -2.54
C GLU A 275 7.59 8.35 -2.90
N ASP A 276 7.17 8.44 -4.17
CA ASP A 276 6.20 9.44 -4.64
C ASP A 276 5.18 8.79 -5.60
N ARG A 277 3.91 8.85 -5.20
CA ARG A 277 2.80 8.08 -5.79
C ARG A 277 2.67 8.31 -7.30
N GLY A 278 2.64 7.22 -8.07
CA GLY A 278 2.44 7.23 -9.53
C GLY A 278 3.62 7.72 -10.37
N ILE A 279 4.58 8.45 -9.78
CA ILE A 279 5.66 9.12 -10.52
C ILE A 279 6.56 8.13 -11.25
N GLY A 280 6.91 7.02 -10.58
CA GLY A 280 7.83 6.04 -11.16
C GLY A 280 7.34 5.43 -12.47
N TYR A 281 6.02 5.38 -12.72
CA TYR A 281 5.47 4.69 -13.89
C TYR A 281 5.62 5.58 -15.12
N GLY A 282 5.21 6.84 -14.98
CA GLY A 282 5.39 7.87 -16.01
C GLY A 282 6.86 8.09 -16.36
N LEU A 283 7.76 8.10 -15.37
CA LEU A 283 9.20 8.22 -15.62
C LEU A 283 9.75 7.01 -16.39
N LEU A 284 9.27 5.80 -16.10
CA LEU A 284 9.72 4.61 -16.83
C LEU A 284 9.30 4.66 -18.30
N LEU A 285 8.11 5.17 -18.62
CA LEU A 285 7.67 5.37 -20.01
C LEU A 285 8.66 6.28 -20.75
N ASP A 286 8.99 7.45 -20.18
CA ASP A 286 9.96 8.38 -20.77
C ASP A 286 11.36 7.78 -20.90
N ILE A 287 11.86 7.09 -19.86
CA ILE A 287 13.17 6.42 -19.90
C ILE A 287 13.26 5.40 -21.05
N TYR A 288 12.20 4.60 -21.24
CA TYR A 288 12.18 3.58 -22.28
C TYR A 288 12.09 4.17 -23.68
N GLU A 289 11.36 5.25 -23.86
CA GLU A 289 11.33 5.98 -25.12
C GLU A 289 12.68 6.64 -25.41
N THR A 290 13.16 7.47 -24.49
CA THR A 290 14.36 8.30 -24.65
C THR A 290 15.63 7.45 -24.83
N TYR A 291 15.81 6.41 -24.02
CA TYR A 291 17.08 5.67 -23.99
C TYR A 291 17.07 4.34 -24.72
N PHE A 292 15.89 3.75 -24.98
CA PHE A 292 15.77 2.47 -25.66
C PHE A 292 15.05 2.57 -27.01
N GLY A 293 14.45 3.73 -27.34
CA GLY A 293 13.74 3.96 -28.59
C GLY A 293 12.44 3.17 -28.69
N LEU A 294 11.81 2.86 -27.55
CA LEU A 294 10.50 2.23 -27.50
C LEU A 294 9.42 3.32 -27.60
N ASN A 295 8.78 3.45 -28.77
CA ASN A 295 7.79 4.49 -28.99
C ASN A 295 6.55 4.24 -28.13
N VAL A 296 6.24 5.15 -27.22
CA VAL A 296 5.06 5.07 -26.35
C VAL A 296 3.81 5.33 -27.19
N LYS A 297 2.79 4.46 -27.05
CA LYS A 297 1.53 4.62 -27.78
C LYS A 297 0.77 5.88 -27.31
N PRO A 298 -0.04 6.51 -28.20
CA PRO A 298 -0.76 7.74 -27.88
C PRO A 298 -1.59 7.69 -26.60
N GLU A 299 -2.24 6.57 -26.32
CA GLU A 299 -3.11 6.38 -25.15
C GLU A 299 -2.39 6.40 -23.78
N TYR A 300 -1.05 6.25 -23.76
CA TYR A 300 -0.25 6.30 -22.53
C TYR A 300 0.62 7.57 -22.43
N ARG A 301 0.43 8.54 -23.34
CA ARG A 301 1.23 9.77 -23.37
C ARG A 301 0.93 10.67 -22.19
N ASP A 302 -0.33 10.75 -21.78
CA ASP A 302 -0.76 11.61 -20.66
C ASP A 302 -0.24 11.09 -19.31
N ASP A 303 0.08 9.79 -19.22
CA ASP A 303 0.71 9.18 -18.04
C ASP A 303 2.23 9.43 -17.99
N MET A 304 2.83 9.87 -19.10
CA MET A 304 4.27 10.01 -19.21
C MET A 304 4.76 11.22 -18.42
N LEU A 305 5.82 11.03 -17.63
CA LEU A 305 6.46 12.11 -16.90
C LEU A 305 7.86 12.29 -17.45
N GLU A 306 8.14 13.47 -18.00
CA GLU A 306 9.45 13.80 -18.53
C GLU A 306 10.50 13.85 -17.40
N LEU A 307 11.66 13.27 -17.66
CA LEU A 307 12.85 13.47 -16.84
C LEU A 307 13.29 14.94 -16.87
N SER A 308 12.96 15.71 -15.83
CA SER A 308 13.40 17.10 -15.68
C SER A 308 14.77 17.21 -15.02
N ASP A 309 15.51 18.28 -15.33
CA ASP A 309 16.82 18.58 -14.72
C ASP A 309 16.78 18.61 -13.18
N GLU A 310 15.66 19.05 -12.60
CA GLU A 310 15.45 19.06 -11.14
C GLU A 310 15.38 17.64 -10.55
N PHE A 311 14.78 16.68 -11.26
CA PHE A 311 14.80 15.27 -10.88
C PHE A 311 16.20 14.66 -11.06
N LEU A 312 16.93 15.06 -12.11
CA LEU A 312 18.31 14.64 -12.36
C LEU A 312 19.27 15.02 -11.21
N ASP A 313 19.06 16.18 -10.61
CA ASP A 313 19.90 16.68 -9.51
C ASP A 313 19.67 15.94 -8.18
N LYS A 314 18.45 15.46 -7.95
CA LYS A 314 18.04 14.77 -6.71
C LYS A 314 18.45 13.29 -6.66
N CYS A 315 18.65 12.64 -7.81
CA CYS A 315 19.03 11.23 -7.88
C CYS A 315 20.52 11.05 -8.28
N PRO A 316 21.40 10.53 -7.40
CA PRO A 316 22.83 10.39 -7.69
C PRO A 316 23.17 9.56 -8.95
N ALA A 317 22.33 8.59 -9.32
CA ALA A 317 22.46 7.79 -10.53
C ALA A 317 22.12 8.56 -11.83
N MET A 318 21.43 9.70 -11.71
CA MET A 318 20.92 10.50 -12.83
C MET A 318 21.85 11.66 -13.24
N LYS A 319 22.90 11.96 -12.45
CA LYS A 319 23.90 13.01 -12.74
C LYS A 319 24.74 12.80 -14.01
N ALA A 320 24.55 11.70 -14.71
CA ALA A 320 25.32 11.35 -15.90
C ALA A 320 24.46 11.32 -17.19
N LEU A 321 23.23 11.86 -17.13
CA LEU A 321 22.30 11.93 -18.25
C LEU A 321 22.68 13.01 -19.29
N ARG A 322 23.65 12.63 -20.14
CA ARG A 322 23.85 13.09 -21.54
C ARG A 322 24.16 11.91 -22.46
N MET A 323 23.64 10.74 -22.08
CA MET A 323 23.94 9.48 -22.75
C MET A 323 23.21 9.38 -24.09
N LYS A 324 23.93 8.92 -25.13
CA LYS A 324 23.29 8.58 -26.40
C LYS A 324 22.33 7.39 -26.21
N PRO A 325 21.16 7.38 -26.88
CA PRO A 325 20.24 6.25 -26.85
C PRO A 325 20.96 4.93 -27.09
N LYS A 326 20.63 3.93 -26.26
CA LYS A 326 21.24 2.61 -26.34
C LYS A 326 20.49 1.78 -27.38
N ARG A 327 21.14 1.52 -28.51
CA ARG A 327 20.56 0.71 -29.61
C ARG A 327 21.14 -0.70 -29.72
N SER A 328 22.01 -1.10 -28.80
CA SER A 328 22.66 -2.41 -28.84
C SER A 328 23.22 -2.84 -27.48
N GLY A 329 23.69 -4.08 -27.42
CA GLY A 329 24.27 -4.68 -26.21
C GLY A 329 23.26 -5.45 -25.36
N ARG A 330 23.75 -6.01 -24.25
CA ARG A 330 22.97 -6.97 -23.44
C ARG A 330 21.76 -6.34 -22.77
N LEU A 331 21.92 -5.16 -22.16
CA LEU A 331 20.82 -4.45 -21.51
C LEU A 331 19.71 -4.13 -22.51
N TYR A 332 20.08 -3.62 -23.69
CA TYR A 332 19.12 -3.36 -24.78
C TYR A 332 18.36 -4.63 -25.16
N LYS A 333 19.06 -5.75 -25.41
CA LYS A 333 18.40 -7.04 -25.72
C LYS A 333 17.47 -7.54 -24.62
N MET A 334 17.79 -7.27 -23.34
CA MET A 334 16.91 -7.62 -22.22
C MET A 334 15.65 -6.76 -22.20
N VAL A 335 15.80 -5.43 -22.34
CA VAL A 335 14.67 -4.50 -22.43
C VAL A 335 13.80 -4.81 -23.64
N PHE A 336 14.37 -4.99 -24.82
CA PHE A 336 13.59 -5.31 -26.03
C PHE A 336 12.84 -6.63 -25.94
N ARG A 337 13.34 -7.59 -25.16
CA ARG A 337 12.67 -8.88 -24.95
C ARG A 337 11.56 -8.81 -23.90
N GLU A 338 11.76 -8.04 -22.84
CA GLU A 338 10.88 -8.05 -21.65
C GLU A 338 9.90 -6.89 -21.61
N ILE A 339 10.25 -5.74 -22.21
CA ILE A 339 9.53 -4.47 -22.10
C ILE A 339 8.84 -4.11 -23.42
N ALA A 340 9.54 -4.21 -24.56
CA ALA A 340 8.94 -3.85 -25.86
C ALA A 340 7.64 -4.60 -26.21
N PRO A 341 7.45 -5.88 -25.83
CA PRO A 341 6.18 -6.57 -26.10
C PRO A 341 5.01 -6.15 -25.19
N LEU A 342 5.23 -5.27 -24.22
CA LEU A 342 4.17 -4.80 -23.34
C LEU A 342 3.23 -3.86 -24.10
N GLU A 343 2.00 -3.74 -23.62
CA GLU A 343 0.94 -2.98 -24.29
C GLU A 343 1.24 -1.49 -24.49
N TYR A 344 2.22 -0.94 -23.78
CA TYR A 344 2.59 0.48 -23.78
C TYR A 344 3.32 0.97 -25.04
N PHE A 345 3.91 0.06 -25.82
CA PHE A 345 4.83 0.41 -26.90
C PHE A 345 4.37 -0.11 -28.27
N LEU A 346 4.78 0.59 -29.35
CA LEU A 346 4.49 0.24 -30.76
C LEU A 346 5.36 -0.88 -31.32
#